data_AF-A0A6B8QR26-F1
#
_entry.id   AF-A0A6B8QR26-F1
#
_cell.length_a   1.000
_cell.length_b   1.000
_cell.length_c   1.000
_cell.angle_alpha   90.00
_cell.angle_beta   90.00
_cell.angle_gamma   90.00
#
_symmetry.space_group_name_H-M   'P 1'
#
loop_
_entity.id
_entity.type
_entity.pdbx_description
1 polymer ?
#
loop_
_entity_poly.entity_id
_entity_poly.type
_entity_poly.pdbx_seq_one_letter_code
_entity_poly.pdbx_strand_id
1 'polypeptide(L)'
;MWAHYSNSNKGYCLEYNFPGPAIDRGLVLPVSYRHSPVDVTNFVRKSGAGNRGVLVRAAMGSALVKGSSWKYEDEWRYVCFAERGNRELKGLKLNRVLLGCNASDELNIKS
;
A
#
# COMPACT_ATOMS: atom_id res chain seq x y z
N MET A 1 -8.27 -8.45 -1.60
CA MET A 1 -7.75 -7.19 -2.16
C MET A 1 -7.55 -7.21 -3.66
N TRP A 2 -6.61 -8.01 -4.14
CA TRP A 2 -6.17 -7.99 -5.53
C TRP A 2 -7.31 -8.23 -6.53
N ALA A 3 -8.20 -9.18 -6.25
CA ALA A 3 -9.43 -9.46 -7.00
C ALA A 3 -10.24 -8.21 -7.39
N HIS A 4 -10.40 -7.27 -6.44
CA HIS A 4 -11.21 -6.06 -6.63
C HIS A 4 -10.45 -5.00 -7.45
N TYR A 5 -9.13 -4.96 -7.36
CA TYR A 5 -8.29 -4.01 -8.09
C TYR A 5 -7.86 -4.52 -9.47
N SER A 6 -7.92 -5.82 -9.70
CA SER A 6 -7.49 -6.48 -10.93
C SER A 6 -8.63 -6.71 -11.92
N ASN A 7 -9.59 -5.78 -11.99
CA ASN A 7 -10.78 -5.89 -12.85
C ASN A 7 -11.52 -7.23 -12.66
N SER A 8 -11.86 -7.58 -11.42
CA SER A 8 -12.54 -8.83 -11.05
C SER A 8 -11.73 -10.10 -11.35
N ASN A 9 -10.52 -10.19 -10.80
CA ASN A 9 -9.58 -11.32 -10.98
C ASN A 9 -9.12 -11.57 -12.43
N LYS A 10 -9.02 -10.55 -13.28
CA LYS A 10 -8.53 -10.70 -14.67
C LYS A 10 -7.04 -10.41 -14.87
N GLY A 11 -6.37 -9.78 -13.90
CA GLY A 11 -4.97 -9.41 -14.01
C GLY A 11 -4.00 -10.47 -13.45
N TYR A 12 -2.86 -9.97 -12.94
CA TYR A 12 -1.92 -10.72 -12.10
C TYR A 12 -1.51 -9.93 -10.83
N CYS A 13 -1.03 -10.64 -9.81
CA CYS A 13 -0.40 -10.11 -8.61
C CYS A 13 1.07 -10.53 -8.57
N LEU A 14 1.95 -9.60 -8.17
CA LEU A 14 3.37 -9.86 -8.01
C LEU A 14 3.68 -10.02 -6.52
N GLU A 15 4.19 -11.18 -6.15
CA GLU A 15 4.70 -11.46 -4.82
C GLU A 15 6.22 -11.26 -4.83
N TYR A 16 6.74 -10.49 -3.87
CA TYR A 16 8.17 -10.24 -3.72
C TYR A 16 8.66 -10.80 -2.40
N ASN A 17 9.87 -11.33 -2.40
CA ASN A 17 10.60 -11.59 -1.16
C ASN A 17 10.98 -10.24 -0.54
N PHE A 18 10.51 -10.00 0.68
CA PHE A 18 10.78 -8.77 1.40
C PHE A 18 12.10 -8.92 2.19
N PRO A 19 13.19 -8.23 1.82
CA PRO A 19 14.50 -8.32 2.49
C PRO A 19 14.52 -7.63 3.88
N GLY A 20 13.35 -7.34 4.46
CA GLY A 20 13.22 -6.69 5.75
C GLY A 20 13.31 -5.14 5.67
N PRO A 21 13.45 -4.46 6.83
CA PRO A 21 13.34 -3.01 6.94
C PRO A 21 14.48 -2.21 6.26
N ALA A 22 15.41 -2.88 5.57
CA ALA A 22 16.60 -2.27 4.97
C ALA A 22 16.50 -1.96 3.46
N ILE A 23 15.32 -2.09 2.83
CA ILE A 23 15.12 -1.74 1.40
C ILE A 23 15.50 -0.28 1.11
N ASP A 24 15.19 0.63 2.04
CA ASP A 24 15.59 2.03 2.03
C ASP A 24 15.27 2.68 3.40
N ARG A 25 14.89 3.98 3.41
CA ARG A 25 14.44 4.72 4.61
C ARG A 25 12.92 4.63 4.85
N GLY A 26 12.19 3.82 4.09
CA GLY A 26 10.75 3.63 4.26
C GLY A 26 10.41 2.74 5.45
N LEU A 27 9.16 2.84 5.89
CA LEU A 27 8.60 2.08 7.01
C LEU A 27 7.60 1.08 6.48
N VAL A 28 7.61 -0.14 7.02
CA VAL A 28 6.55 -1.13 6.78
C VAL A 28 5.70 -1.20 8.05
N LEU A 29 4.44 -0.79 7.92
CA LEU A 29 3.55 -0.59 9.05
C LEU A 29 2.23 -1.33 8.84
N PRO A 30 1.66 -1.92 9.90
CA PRO A 30 0.37 -2.59 9.80
C PRO A 30 -0.74 -1.55 9.62
N VAL A 31 -1.78 -1.93 8.86
CA VAL A 31 -2.99 -1.13 8.73
C VAL A 31 -3.86 -1.28 9.98
N SER A 32 -4.34 -0.16 10.51
CA SER A 32 -5.31 -0.11 11.59
C SER A 32 -6.73 -0.11 11.01
N TYR A 33 -7.51 -1.14 11.32
CA TYR A 33 -8.87 -1.28 10.84
C TYR A 33 -9.87 -0.61 11.78
N ARG A 34 -10.77 0.22 11.23
CA ARG A 34 -11.74 1.02 12.01
C ARG A 34 -13.12 1.06 11.36
N HIS A 35 -14.16 1.21 12.18
CA HIS A 35 -15.53 1.40 11.70
C HIS A 35 -15.79 2.80 11.12
N SER A 36 -14.93 3.77 11.43
CA SER A 36 -15.01 5.14 10.92
C SER A 36 -13.65 5.60 10.39
N PRO A 37 -13.63 6.48 9.36
CA PRO A 37 -12.39 7.09 8.86
C PRO A 37 -11.65 7.87 9.95
N VAL A 38 -10.34 8.06 9.78
CA VAL A 38 -9.59 9.00 10.61
C VAL A 38 -10.02 10.42 10.24
N ASP A 39 -10.50 11.16 11.24
CA ASP A 39 -10.69 12.59 11.09
C ASP A 39 -9.34 13.30 11.20
N VAL A 40 -8.83 13.76 10.05
CA VAL A 40 -7.61 14.56 9.97
C VAL A 40 -7.89 16.05 9.74
N THR A 41 -9.16 16.47 9.78
CA THR A 41 -9.60 17.84 9.43
C THR A 41 -8.84 18.90 10.22
N ASN A 42 -8.68 18.69 11.53
CA ASN A 42 -7.96 19.62 12.38
C ASN A 42 -6.45 19.67 12.10
N PHE A 43 -5.85 18.57 11.64
CA PHE A 43 -4.45 18.58 11.22
C PHE A 43 -4.29 19.37 9.92
N VAL A 44 -5.14 19.12 8.93
CA VAL A 44 -5.12 19.84 7.64
C VAL A 44 -5.44 21.33 7.83
N ARG A 45 -6.44 21.68 8.64
CA ARG A 45 -6.79 23.10 8.88
C ARG A 45 -5.65 23.87 9.56
N LYS A 46 -4.90 23.21 10.46
CA LYS A 46 -3.75 23.82 11.17
C LYS A 46 -2.48 23.87 10.32
N SER A 47 -2.45 23.27 9.13
CA SER A 47 -1.25 23.27 8.27
C SER A 47 -1.06 24.56 7.45
N GLY A 48 -1.98 25.53 7.54
CA GLY A 48 -1.93 26.81 6.82
C GLY A 48 -0.66 27.66 7.04
N ALA A 49 0.22 27.27 7.97
CA ALA A 49 1.48 27.96 8.27
C ALA A 49 2.76 27.21 7.82
N GLY A 50 2.66 26.27 6.88
CA GLY A 50 3.86 25.57 6.35
C GLY A 50 4.47 24.53 7.30
N ASN A 51 3.72 24.09 8.32
CA ASN A 51 4.16 23.06 9.26
C ASN A 51 4.09 21.66 8.61
N ARG A 52 5.15 21.30 7.89
CA ARG A 52 5.31 19.99 7.22
C ARG A 52 5.04 18.80 8.15
N GLY A 53 5.39 18.89 9.43
CA GLY A 53 5.16 17.82 10.40
C GLY A 53 3.68 17.51 10.64
N VAL A 54 2.81 18.51 10.57
CA VAL A 54 1.35 18.34 10.73
C VAL A 54 0.75 17.62 9.52
N LEU A 55 1.17 18.00 8.31
CA LEU A 55 0.73 17.33 7.07
C LEU A 55 1.20 15.88 6.99
N VAL A 56 2.43 15.60 7.42
CA VAL A 56 2.97 14.23 7.48
C VAL A 56 2.13 13.37 8.42
N ARG A 57 1.73 13.89 9.59
CA ARG A 57 0.85 13.15 10.53
C ARG A 57 -0.54 12.89 9.95
N ALA A 58 -1.13 13.88 9.28
CA ALA A 58 -2.41 13.71 8.59
C ALA A 58 -2.31 12.64 7.50
N ALA A 59 -1.26 12.70 6.67
CA ALA A 59 -1.01 11.72 5.62
C ALA A 59 -0.79 10.32 6.18
N MET A 60 -0.01 10.16 7.25
CA MET A 60 0.18 8.87 7.94
C MET A 60 -1.14 8.30 8.47
N GLY A 61 -1.93 9.12 9.17
CA GLY A 61 -3.21 8.68 9.74
C GLY A 61 -4.17 8.18 8.67
N SER A 62 -4.27 8.90 7.56
CA SER A 62 -5.09 8.49 6.42
C SER A 62 -4.51 7.26 5.69
N ALA A 63 -3.19 7.22 5.51
CA ALA A 63 -2.51 6.15 4.79
C ALA A 63 -2.39 4.84 5.58
N LEU A 64 -2.66 4.82 6.88
CA LEU A 64 -2.55 3.60 7.71
C LEU A 64 -3.88 3.15 8.29
N VAL A 65 -5.00 3.76 7.91
CA VAL A 65 -6.33 3.33 8.33
C VAL A 65 -7.16 2.83 7.17
N LYS A 66 -7.92 1.76 7.41
CA LYS A 66 -8.87 1.18 6.46
C LYS A 66 -10.16 0.81 7.17
N GLY A 67 -11.26 0.77 6.42
CA GLY A 67 -12.56 0.35 6.95
C GLY A 67 -12.52 -1.09 7.47
N SER A 68 -13.19 -1.34 8.59
CA SER A 68 -13.27 -2.67 9.22
C SER A 68 -13.86 -3.75 8.32
N SER A 69 -14.66 -3.37 7.32
CA SER A 69 -15.18 -4.27 6.28
C SER A 69 -14.08 -4.96 5.47
N TRP A 70 -12.86 -4.41 5.48
CA TRP A 70 -11.68 -4.95 4.77
C TRP A 70 -10.70 -5.68 5.71
N LYS A 71 -11.07 -5.96 6.96
CA LYS A 71 -10.16 -6.54 7.96
C LYS A 71 -9.60 -7.91 7.57
N TYR A 72 -10.31 -8.67 6.74
CA TYR A 72 -9.88 -9.98 6.25
C TYR A 72 -8.58 -9.95 5.41
N GLU A 73 -8.03 -8.78 5.12
CA GLU A 73 -6.84 -8.62 4.29
C GLU A 73 -5.52 -8.60 5.07
N ASP A 74 -5.57 -8.41 6.40
CA ASP A 74 -4.38 -8.30 7.28
C ASP A 74 -3.24 -7.47 6.64
N GLU A 75 -3.60 -6.28 6.14
CA GLU A 75 -2.79 -5.46 5.25
C GLU A 75 -1.61 -4.78 5.98
N TRP A 76 -0.46 -4.78 5.32
CA TRP A 76 0.72 -3.98 5.69
C TRP A 76 1.06 -3.00 4.56
N ARG A 77 1.49 -1.79 4.91
CA ARG A 77 1.84 -0.74 3.95
C ARG A 77 3.29 -0.33 4.10
N TYR A 78 3.99 -0.28 2.98
CA TYR A 78 5.26 0.40 2.86
C TYR A 78 5.01 1.91 2.65
N VAL A 79 5.49 2.74 3.56
CA VAL A 79 5.31 4.19 3.57
C VAL A 79 6.68 4.87 3.58
N CYS A 80 6.90 5.81 2.66
CA CYS A 80 8.13 6.59 2.63
C CYS A 80 7.82 8.06 2.34
N PHE A 81 8.42 8.94 3.13
CA PHE A 81 8.41 10.38 2.92
C PHE A 81 9.63 10.76 2.08
N ALA A 82 9.47 10.69 0.77
CA ALA A 82 10.50 11.07 -0.19
C ALA A 82 10.02 12.20 -1.10
N GLU A 83 10.98 12.92 -1.69
CA GLU A 83 10.69 13.85 -2.77
C GLU A 83 10.10 13.12 -3.98
N ARG A 84 9.35 13.85 -4.82
CA ARG A 84 8.78 13.27 -6.04
C ARG A 84 9.90 12.84 -6.97
N GLY A 85 9.97 11.55 -7.29
CA GLY A 85 10.95 10.98 -8.20
C GLY A 85 10.87 9.46 -8.25
N ASN A 86 11.53 8.88 -9.25
CA ASN A 86 11.69 7.43 -9.33
C ASN A 86 12.57 6.93 -8.19
N ARG A 87 12.17 5.82 -7.56
CA ARG A 87 12.95 5.19 -6.50
C ARG A 87 13.21 3.74 -6.85
N GLU A 88 14.47 3.36 -6.80
CA GLU A 88 14.87 1.97 -6.90
C GLU A 88 14.79 1.34 -5.50
N LEU A 89 13.84 0.42 -5.32
CA LEU A 89 13.74 -0.39 -4.11
C LEU A 89 14.65 -1.61 -4.26
N LYS A 90 15.94 -1.41 -3.96
CA LYS A 90 16.95 -2.46 -4.07
C LYS A 90 16.63 -3.61 -3.12
N GLY A 91 16.71 -4.84 -3.63
CA GLY A 91 16.53 -6.04 -2.83
C GLY A 91 15.11 -6.64 -2.84
N LEU A 92 14.12 -5.99 -3.46
CA LEU A 92 12.85 -6.66 -3.79
C LEU A 92 13.11 -7.68 -4.90
N LYS A 93 13.09 -8.96 -4.53
CA LYS A 93 13.21 -10.06 -5.49
C LYS A 93 11.83 -10.60 -5.80
N LEU A 94 11.44 -10.60 -7.08
CA LEU A 94 10.19 -11.24 -7.50
C LEU A 94 10.24 -12.72 -7.09
N ASN A 95 9.24 -13.15 -6.34
CA ASN A 95 9.11 -14.52 -5.85
C ASN A 95 8.14 -15.30 -6.73
N ARG A 96 6.93 -14.75 -6.95
CA ARG A 96 5.86 -15.40 -7.70
C ARG A 96 5.00 -14.40 -8.45
N VAL A 97 4.41 -14.87 -9.55
CA VAL A 97 3.31 -14.20 -10.24
C VAL A 97 2.06 -15.04 -9.99
N LEU A 98 1.05 -14.43 -9.40
CA LEU A 98 -0.25 -15.07 -9.14
C LEU A 98 -1.21 -14.56 -10.20
N LEU A 99 -1.75 -15.47 -11.02
CA LEU A 99 -2.74 -15.14 -12.03
C LEU A 99 -4.14 -15.16 -11.44
N GLY A 100 -5.00 -14.29 -11.96
CA GLY A 100 -6.40 -14.31 -11.61
C GLY A 100 -7.14 -15.50 -12.14
N CYS A 101 -8.15 -15.94 -11.39
CA CYS A 101 -9.05 -17.01 -11.82
C CYS A 101 -9.82 -16.67 -13.11
N ASN A 102 -9.94 -15.39 -13.46
CA ASN A 102 -10.56 -14.92 -14.70
C ASN A 102 -9.53 -14.31 -15.67
N ALA A 103 -8.23 -14.56 -15.47
CA ALA A 103 -7.22 -14.10 -16.41
C ALA A 103 -7.43 -14.74 -17.79
N SER A 104 -7.17 -13.97 -18.85
CA SER A 104 -7.26 -14.48 -20.23
C SER A 104 -6.18 -15.54 -20.50
N ASP A 105 -6.44 -16.39 -21.49
CA ASP A 105 -5.52 -17.48 -21.86
C ASP A 105 -4.14 -16.98 -22.31
N GLU A 106 -4.03 -15.74 -22.79
CA GLU A 106 -2.75 -15.07 -23.11
C GLU A 106 -1.82 -14.93 -21.90
N LEU A 107 -2.39 -14.93 -20.69
CA LEU A 107 -1.63 -14.89 -19.43
C LEU A 107 -1.44 -16.29 -18.83
N ASN A 108 -2.26 -17.28 -19.22
CA ASN A 108 -2.12 -18.68 -18.83
C ASN A 108 -1.07 -19.37 -19.71
N ILE A 109 0.21 -19.05 -19.47
CA ILE A 109 1.31 -19.79 -20.08
C ILE A 109 1.21 -21.23 -19.57
N LYS A 110 0.75 -22.15 -20.43
CA LYS A 110 0.72 -23.59 -20.14
C LYS A 110 2.15 -24.05 -19.88
N SER A 111 2.44 -24.41 -18.62
CA SER A 111 3.66 -25.09 -18.18
C SER A 111 3.69 -26.53 -18.68
#